data_AF-A0A0S9K6G5-F1
#
_entry.id   AF-A0A0S9K6G5-F1
#
_cell.length_a   1.000
_cell.length_b   1.000
_cell.length_c   1.000
_cell.angle_alpha   90.00
_cell.angle_beta   90.00
_cell.angle_gamma   90.00
#
_symmetry.space_group_name_H-M   'P 1'
#
loop_
_entity.id
_entity.type
_entity.pdbx_description
1 polymer ?
#
loop_
_entity_poly.entity_id
_entity_poly.type
_entity_poly.pdbx_seq_one_letter_code
_entity_poly.pdbx_strand_id
1 'polypeptide(L)'
;MRRRAVAVASVLAASLIAIVSVAVGAGISGPDAGGPAAQGAAAESVATDAASAPTPSPTSMPTDVAPSENPTTSATPSASPTATPDSTTTPAPVGTALAALETLQIKGRAPKTGYDREGDFGNAWKDVDHNGCDTRNDVLARDLTEIATSGPCKVMTGILVSPYTGTTIDFVRGQGTSALVQIDHLVALSNAWQTGAQQLTQAQREALANDPLNLLAVDGHSNMQKGDGDAATWLPAQKSIRCSYVARQVSVKSVYGLWVTQAEHDAIERILDTCPTQKAYPATADLLPKV
;
A
#
# COMPACT_ATOMS: atom_id res chain seq x y z
N MET A 1 51.13 -10.38 -49.31
CA MET A 1 52.18 -10.57 -48.27
C MET A 1 51.54 -10.63 -46.89
N ARG A 2 52.06 -11.49 -46.00
CA ARG A 2 51.86 -11.53 -44.52
C ARG A 2 50.43 -11.49 -43.96
N ARG A 3 49.83 -12.69 -43.82
CA ARG A 3 48.87 -13.02 -42.74
C ARG A 3 49.59 -12.89 -41.38
N ARG A 4 48.89 -12.51 -40.31
CA ARG A 4 49.36 -12.69 -38.90
C ARG A 4 48.54 -13.78 -38.23
N ALA A 5 49.20 -14.58 -37.40
CA ALA A 5 48.69 -15.86 -36.92
C ALA A 5 47.99 -15.77 -35.55
N VAL A 6 47.14 -16.76 -35.30
CA VAL A 6 46.55 -17.06 -33.99
C VAL A 6 47.62 -17.66 -33.06
N ALA A 7 47.55 -17.33 -31.76
CA ALA A 7 48.21 -18.08 -30.71
C ALA A 7 47.24 -18.27 -29.54
N VAL A 8 46.82 -19.52 -29.32
CA VAL A 8 46.10 -19.95 -28.11
C VAL A 8 47.13 -20.50 -27.14
N ALA A 9 47.08 -20.08 -25.87
CA ALA A 9 47.96 -20.58 -24.82
C ALA A 9 47.13 -21.16 -23.67
N SER A 10 47.00 -22.48 -23.65
CA SER A 10 46.41 -23.24 -22.54
C SER A 10 47.50 -23.51 -21.49
N VAL A 11 47.19 -23.34 -20.20
CA VAL A 11 48.06 -23.78 -19.11
C VAL A 11 47.26 -24.67 -18.15
N LEU A 12 47.73 -25.91 -18.00
CA LEU A 12 47.27 -26.94 -17.05
C LEU A 12 48.46 -27.32 -16.15
N ALA A 13 48.28 -27.23 -14.84
CA ALA A 13 49.03 -27.92 -13.76
C ALA A 13 48.75 -27.22 -12.42
N ALA A 14 48.83 -27.85 -11.24
CA ALA A 14 48.67 -29.25 -10.86
C ALA A 14 48.46 -29.27 -9.32
N SER A 15 47.74 -30.25 -8.79
CA SER A 15 47.44 -30.34 -7.35
C SER A 15 48.68 -30.68 -6.51
N LEU A 16 48.78 -30.13 -5.30
CA LEU A 16 49.59 -30.73 -4.23
C LEU A 16 48.72 -31.00 -2.99
N ILE A 17 48.78 -32.24 -2.53
CA ILE A 17 48.15 -32.73 -1.29
C ILE A 17 49.26 -32.82 -0.24
N ALA A 18 48.98 -32.33 0.98
CA ALA A 18 49.82 -32.58 2.15
C ALA A 18 48.99 -33.29 3.23
N ILE A 19 49.29 -34.58 3.45
CA ILE A 19 48.74 -35.39 4.54
C ILE A 19 49.81 -35.48 5.62
N VAL A 20 49.45 -35.21 6.87
CA VAL A 20 50.19 -35.66 8.05
C VAL A 20 49.20 -36.28 9.04
N SER A 21 49.46 -37.52 9.43
CA SER A 21 48.66 -38.35 10.35
C SER A 21 49.53 -38.77 11.55
N VAL A 22 49.02 -39.67 12.42
CA VAL A 22 49.73 -40.38 13.54
C VAL A 22 49.75 -39.55 14.85
N ALA A 23 49.46 -40.03 16.08
CA ALA A 23 48.95 -41.28 16.70
C ALA A 23 48.73 -41.06 18.24
N VAL A 24 48.19 -41.90 19.14
CA VAL A 24 47.38 -43.15 19.16
C VAL A 24 46.79 -43.33 20.59
N GLY A 25 45.68 -44.07 20.77
CA GLY A 25 45.26 -44.63 22.08
C GLY A 25 43.73 -44.62 22.29
N ALA A 26 42.93 -45.65 22.02
CA ALA A 26 42.90 -47.06 22.47
C ALA A 26 41.99 -47.32 23.70
N GLY A 27 40.78 -47.86 23.40
CA GLY A 27 40.03 -48.81 24.25
C GLY A 27 38.99 -48.23 25.22
N ILE A 28 37.95 -48.95 25.65
CA ILE A 28 37.39 -50.27 25.28
C ILE A 28 35.95 -50.39 25.85
N SER A 29 35.14 -51.31 25.28
CA SER A 29 33.93 -51.93 25.87
C SER A 29 32.63 -51.12 26.00
N GLY A 30 31.51 -51.83 25.83
CA GLY A 30 30.14 -51.31 25.90
C GLY A 30 29.38 -51.73 27.17
N PRO A 31 28.09 -52.10 27.08
CA PRO A 31 27.04 -51.29 27.69
C PRO A 31 26.41 -51.92 28.94
N ASP A 32 25.80 -51.10 29.78
CA ASP A 32 24.86 -51.55 30.80
C ASP A 32 23.70 -50.57 31.01
N ALA A 33 22.55 -51.09 31.42
CA ALA A 33 21.30 -50.34 31.51
C ALA A 33 20.78 -50.27 32.96
N GLY A 34 20.36 -49.10 33.41
CA GLY A 34 19.69 -48.92 34.70
C GLY A 34 19.38 -47.46 35.03
N GLY A 35 18.13 -47.19 35.44
CA GLY A 35 17.81 -46.03 36.30
C GLY A 35 17.89 -46.43 37.79
N PRO A 36 17.39 -45.62 38.74
CA PRO A 36 16.62 -44.37 38.57
C PRO A 36 17.01 -43.20 39.53
N ALA A 37 16.23 -42.12 39.47
CA ALA A 37 15.86 -41.19 40.57
C ALA A 37 16.84 -40.12 41.15
N ALA A 38 16.46 -38.85 40.84
CA ALA A 38 16.19 -37.73 41.77
C ALA A 38 17.30 -36.92 42.50
N GLN A 39 16.95 -35.65 42.78
CA GLN A 39 17.67 -34.60 43.56
C GLN A 39 18.87 -33.94 42.83
N GLY A 40 19.15 -32.63 42.93
CA GLY A 40 18.44 -31.52 43.58
C GLY A 40 19.40 -30.39 44.06
N ALA A 41 19.47 -29.25 43.36
CA ALA A 41 20.10 -27.98 43.78
C ALA A 41 19.74 -26.91 42.71
N ALA A 42 19.05 -25.80 43.01
CA ALA A 42 19.48 -24.63 43.78
C ALA A 42 20.46 -23.72 43.01
N ALA A 43 19.95 -22.58 42.51
CA ALA A 43 20.71 -21.41 42.10
C ALA A 43 19.95 -20.16 42.58
N GLU A 44 20.60 -19.33 43.40
CA GLU A 44 20.00 -18.16 44.04
C GLU A 44 19.94 -16.93 43.13
N SER A 45 19.16 -15.95 43.58
CA SER A 45 18.83 -14.71 42.91
C SER A 45 19.95 -13.65 42.96
N VAL A 46 19.98 -12.80 41.93
CA VAL A 46 20.35 -11.39 42.09
C VAL A 46 19.26 -10.55 41.43
N ALA A 47 18.67 -9.63 42.20
CA ALA A 47 17.62 -8.73 41.71
C ALA A 47 18.21 -7.44 41.14
N THR A 48 17.52 -6.88 40.14
CA THR A 48 17.57 -5.44 39.81
C THR A 48 16.14 -4.96 39.61
N ASP A 49 15.86 -3.78 40.16
CA ASP A 49 14.51 -3.24 40.38
C ASP A 49 14.28 -1.95 39.57
N ALA A 50 13.02 -1.51 39.49
CA ALA A 50 12.52 -0.23 38.97
C ALA A 50 12.59 -0.03 37.43
N ALA A 51 11.56 0.52 36.76
CA ALA A 51 10.21 0.88 37.20
C ALA A 51 9.20 0.85 36.04
N SER A 52 7.96 0.43 36.32
CA SER A 52 6.83 0.50 35.39
C SER A 52 6.02 1.79 35.61
N ALA A 53 5.69 2.50 34.53
CA ALA A 53 4.75 3.62 34.57
C ALA A 53 3.28 3.12 34.48
N PRO A 54 2.32 3.71 35.23
CA PRO A 54 0.97 3.17 35.34
C PRO A 54 -0.01 3.68 34.26
N THR A 55 -0.94 2.80 33.89
CA THR A 55 -2.11 3.07 33.04
C THR A 55 -3.18 3.89 33.79
N PRO A 56 -3.81 4.92 33.18
CA PRO A 56 -4.99 5.55 33.74
C PRO A 56 -6.29 4.83 33.32
N SER A 57 -7.12 4.47 34.30
CA SER A 57 -8.54 4.09 34.10
C SER A 57 -9.46 5.26 34.49
N PRO A 58 -10.64 5.41 33.85
CA PRO A 58 -11.52 6.55 34.08
C PRO A 58 -12.27 6.47 35.42
N THR A 59 -12.51 7.62 36.05
CA THR A 59 -13.27 7.77 37.31
C THR A 59 -14.71 8.21 37.05
N SER A 60 -15.64 7.69 37.84
CA SER A 60 -17.08 7.94 37.75
C SER A 60 -17.52 9.35 38.16
N MET A 61 -18.71 9.74 37.68
CA MET A 61 -19.42 10.99 38.03
C MET A 61 -19.88 11.06 39.50
N PRO A 62 -20.18 12.26 39.99
CA PRO A 62 -21.33 12.49 40.87
C PRO A 62 -22.39 13.43 40.25
N THR A 63 -23.60 13.40 40.80
CA THR A 63 -24.81 14.10 40.34
C THR A 63 -25.37 15.00 41.44
N ASP A 64 -25.73 16.25 41.11
CA ASP A 64 -26.81 17.07 41.73
C ASP A 64 -26.81 18.48 41.08
N VAL A 65 -27.84 19.33 41.06
CA VAL A 65 -29.30 19.25 40.82
C VAL A 65 -29.81 20.72 40.86
N ALA A 66 -30.39 21.20 39.74
CA ALA A 66 -31.46 22.21 39.64
C ALA A 66 -31.26 23.65 40.26
N PRO A 67 -32.26 24.56 40.20
CA PRO A 67 -32.71 25.25 38.98
C PRO A 67 -32.91 26.79 39.14
N SER A 68 -33.05 27.52 38.02
CA SER A 68 -33.76 28.82 37.82
C SER A 68 -33.26 29.48 36.52
N GLU A 69 -33.96 30.36 35.81
CA GLU A 69 -35.40 30.71 35.70
C GLU A 69 -35.55 31.44 34.33
N ASN A 70 -36.71 31.39 33.70
CA ASN A 70 -36.95 32.05 32.39
C ASN A 70 -37.72 33.37 32.63
N PRO A 71 -37.43 34.46 31.89
CA PRO A 71 -38.53 35.06 31.14
C PRO A 71 -38.19 35.67 29.76
N THR A 72 -38.87 35.12 28.74
CA THR A 72 -39.76 35.82 27.79
C THR A 72 -39.26 36.91 26.81
N THR A 73 -39.71 36.72 25.56
CA THR A 73 -40.14 37.69 24.51
C THR A 73 -39.18 38.26 23.44
N SER A 74 -39.63 38.08 22.20
CA SER A 74 -39.51 38.97 21.02
C SER A 74 -38.15 39.19 20.34
N ALA A 75 -37.94 38.56 19.18
CA ALA A 75 -38.36 39.14 17.88
C ALA A 75 -37.94 38.27 16.69
N THR A 76 -38.83 38.08 15.71
CA THR A 76 -38.54 37.38 14.45
C THR A 76 -38.04 38.37 13.39
N PRO A 77 -36.85 38.17 12.79
CA PRO A 77 -36.53 38.71 11.48
C PRO A 77 -36.90 37.69 10.40
N SER A 78 -37.85 38.05 9.53
CA SER A 78 -38.14 37.25 8.33
C SER A 78 -36.98 37.37 7.36
N ALA A 79 -36.17 36.32 7.24
CA ALA A 79 -35.15 36.22 6.21
C ALA A 79 -35.82 35.91 4.87
N SER A 80 -35.71 36.83 3.90
CA SER A 80 -36.08 36.54 2.51
C SER A 80 -35.24 35.37 1.98
N PRO A 81 -35.80 34.48 1.14
CA PRO A 81 -35.01 33.48 0.45
C PRO A 81 -34.12 34.18 -0.57
N THR A 82 -32.83 34.34 -0.25
CA THR A 82 -31.81 34.64 -1.25
C THR A 82 -31.84 33.52 -2.28
N ALA A 83 -32.15 33.86 -3.53
CA ALA A 83 -32.14 32.89 -4.62
C ALA A 83 -30.72 32.32 -4.76
N THR A 84 -30.58 31.01 -4.52
CA THR A 84 -29.40 30.26 -4.92
C THR A 84 -29.21 30.47 -6.43
N PRO A 85 -28.01 30.84 -6.92
CA PRO A 85 -27.77 30.83 -8.35
C PRO A 85 -27.94 29.39 -8.83
N ASP A 86 -28.82 29.20 -9.81
CA ASP A 86 -29.06 27.90 -10.41
C ASP A 86 -27.80 27.53 -11.22
N SER A 87 -26.90 26.76 -10.59
CA SER A 87 -25.70 26.24 -11.23
C SER A 87 -26.14 25.36 -12.39
N THR A 88 -26.17 25.96 -13.58
CA THR A 88 -26.46 25.27 -14.83
C THR A 88 -25.25 24.41 -15.17
N THR A 89 -25.12 23.28 -14.48
CA THR A 89 -24.04 22.32 -14.67
C THR A 89 -24.05 21.87 -16.11
N THR A 90 -23.08 22.36 -16.88
CA THR A 90 -22.86 21.89 -18.24
C THR A 90 -22.41 20.43 -18.14
N PRO A 91 -23.11 19.46 -18.77
CA PRO A 91 -22.78 18.06 -18.62
C PRO A 91 -21.31 17.78 -18.97
N ALA A 92 -20.62 17.02 -18.12
CA ALA A 92 -19.20 16.75 -18.32
C ALA A 92 -18.95 16.07 -19.69
N PRO A 93 -17.86 16.42 -20.41
CA PRO A 93 -17.63 15.84 -21.74
C PRO A 93 -17.44 14.31 -21.68
N VAL A 94 -18.04 13.60 -22.64
CA VAL A 94 -18.03 12.12 -22.66
C VAL A 94 -16.60 11.56 -22.62
N GLY A 95 -16.38 10.56 -21.75
CA GLY A 95 -15.08 9.93 -21.52
C GLY A 95 -14.09 10.76 -20.69
N THR A 96 -14.52 11.86 -20.06
CA THR A 96 -13.71 12.54 -19.03
C THR A 96 -13.83 11.84 -17.69
N ALA A 97 -12.86 12.09 -16.80
CA ALA A 97 -12.93 11.64 -15.42
C ALA A 97 -14.08 12.30 -14.65
N LEU A 98 -14.48 13.53 -15.02
CA LEU A 98 -15.62 14.21 -14.41
C LEU A 98 -16.94 13.52 -14.78
N ALA A 99 -17.14 13.18 -16.06
CA ALA A 99 -18.29 12.39 -16.49
C ALA A 99 -18.33 10.99 -15.87
N ALA A 100 -17.17 10.40 -15.55
CA ALA A 100 -17.11 9.13 -14.84
C ALA A 100 -17.43 9.30 -13.33
N LEU A 101 -17.02 10.40 -12.71
CA LEU A 101 -17.34 10.73 -11.30
C LEU A 101 -18.85 10.84 -11.09
N GLU A 102 -19.55 11.53 -12.00
CA GLU A 102 -21.02 11.69 -11.99
C GLU A 102 -21.79 10.36 -11.97
N THR A 103 -21.16 9.26 -12.42
CA THR A 103 -21.78 7.91 -12.39
C THR A 103 -21.55 7.14 -11.09
N LEU A 104 -20.61 7.59 -10.24
CA LEU A 104 -20.32 6.89 -8.99
C LEU A 104 -21.42 7.15 -7.97
N GLN A 105 -21.83 6.09 -7.27
CA GLN A 105 -22.75 6.25 -6.14
C GLN A 105 -22.07 7.07 -5.03
N ILE A 106 -22.83 7.96 -4.39
CA ILE A 106 -22.40 8.69 -3.20
C ILE A 106 -23.04 8.07 -1.97
N LYS A 107 -22.23 7.58 -1.02
CA LYS A 107 -22.68 6.95 0.23
C LYS A 107 -21.69 7.21 1.36
N GLY A 108 -22.13 7.04 2.62
CA GLY A 108 -21.22 6.99 3.77
C GLY A 108 -20.25 5.80 3.69
N ARG A 109 -19.16 5.85 4.49
CA ARG A 109 -18.28 4.69 4.68
C ARG A 109 -19.03 3.58 5.42
N ALA A 110 -18.96 2.35 4.90
CA ALA A 110 -19.34 1.15 5.64
C ALA A 110 -18.34 0.90 6.80
N PRO A 111 -18.70 0.09 7.82
CA PRO A 111 -17.77 -0.25 8.89
C PRO A 111 -16.49 -0.91 8.37
N LYS A 112 -15.36 -0.60 9.02
CA LYS A 112 -14.05 -1.25 8.79
C LYS A 112 -13.95 -2.64 9.46
N THR A 113 -14.97 -3.04 10.23
CA THR A 113 -15.06 -4.34 10.90
C THR A 113 -14.79 -5.49 9.93
N GLY A 114 -14.00 -6.47 10.37
CA GLY A 114 -13.67 -7.66 9.58
C GLY A 114 -12.56 -7.48 8.53
N TYR A 115 -12.10 -6.25 8.26
CA TYR A 115 -11.03 -6.00 7.28
C TYR A 115 -9.70 -6.67 7.69
N ASP A 116 -9.29 -7.66 6.90
CA ASP A 116 -7.94 -8.21 6.87
C ASP A 116 -7.31 -7.93 5.50
N ARG A 117 -6.17 -7.24 5.48
CA ARG A 117 -5.50 -6.90 4.22
C ARG A 117 -5.06 -8.13 3.44
N GLU A 118 -4.52 -9.16 4.11
CA GLU A 118 -3.97 -10.33 3.43
C GLU A 118 -5.05 -11.39 3.19
N GLY A 119 -5.96 -11.59 4.16
CA GLY A 119 -7.13 -12.45 4.00
C GLY A 119 -8.09 -11.99 2.91
N ASP A 120 -8.52 -10.72 2.91
CA ASP A 120 -9.55 -10.24 1.98
C ASP A 120 -9.02 -9.92 0.58
N PHE A 121 -7.75 -9.48 0.45
CA PHE A 121 -7.18 -9.03 -0.83
C PHE A 121 -6.04 -9.91 -1.34
N GLY A 122 -5.71 -10.99 -0.62
CA GLY A 122 -4.64 -11.92 -0.95
C GLY A 122 -3.24 -11.38 -0.62
N ASN A 123 -2.27 -12.28 -0.67
CA ASN A 123 -0.87 -11.93 -0.44
C ASN A 123 -0.35 -10.95 -1.50
N ALA A 124 0.25 -9.84 -1.07
CA ALA A 124 1.08 -9.01 -1.93
C ALA A 124 2.41 -9.74 -2.22
N TRP A 125 2.90 -9.88 -3.45
CA TRP A 125 2.39 -9.40 -4.75
C TRP A 125 2.16 -10.63 -5.64
N LYS A 126 1.01 -10.74 -6.29
CA LYS A 126 0.73 -11.88 -7.18
C LYS A 126 1.25 -11.58 -8.59
N ASP A 127 1.54 -12.64 -9.34
CA ASP A 127 1.65 -12.63 -10.79
C ASP A 127 0.24 -12.87 -11.35
N VAL A 128 -0.46 -11.78 -11.72
CA VAL A 128 -1.89 -11.82 -12.10
C VAL A 128 -2.15 -11.78 -13.60
N ASP A 129 -1.17 -11.37 -14.40
CA ASP A 129 -1.20 -11.46 -15.87
C ASP A 129 -0.48 -12.73 -16.39
N HIS A 130 0.16 -13.48 -15.49
CA HIS A 130 0.89 -14.73 -15.75
C HIS A 130 2.11 -14.52 -16.66
N ASN A 131 2.74 -13.35 -16.56
CA ASN A 131 3.93 -12.99 -17.34
C ASN A 131 5.25 -13.56 -16.75
N GLY A 132 5.22 -14.10 -15.52
CA GLY A 132 6.37 -14.63 -14.78
C GLY A 132 6.98 -13.65 -13.77
N CYS A 133 6.34 -12.50 -13.53
CA CYS A 133 6.77 -11.41 -12.68
C CYS A 133 5.72 -11.16 -11.58
N ASP A 134 6.16 -10.83 -10.37
CA ASP A 134 5.20 -10.32 -9.37
C ASP A 134 4.83 -8.87 -9.69
N THR A 135 3.57 -8.50 -9.39
CA THR A 135 3.01 -7.17 -9.67
C THR A 135 3.88 -6.00 -9.16
N ARG A 136 4.66 -6.19 -8.07
CA ARG A 136 5.58 -5.14 -7.61
C ARG A 136 6.71 -4.91 -8.61
N ASN A 137 7.26 -5.97 -9.19
CA ASN A 137 8.30 -5.84 -10.20
C ASN A 137 7.76 -5.22 -11.49
N ASP A 138 6.53 -5.52 -11.89
CA ASP A 138 5.90 -4.87 -13.05
C ASP A 138 5.72 -3.36 -12.82
N VAL A 139 5.19 -2.97 -11.67
CA VAL A 139 5.02 -1.55 -11.33
C VAL A 139 6.38 -0.84 -11.18
N LEU A 140 7.39 -1.48 -10.58
CA LEU A 140 8.74 -0.93 -10.52
C LEU A 140 9.36 -0.78 -11.92
N ALA A 141 9.20 -1.76 -12.80
CA ALA A 141 9.74 -1.70 -14.16
C ALA A 141 9.03 -0.67 -15.04
N ARG A 142 7.74 -0.39 -14.75
CA ARG A 142 6.93 0.64 -15.42
C ARG A 142 7.28 2.06 -14.96
N ASP A 143 7.48 2.26 -13.66
CA ASP A 143 7.52 3.59 -13.05
C ASP A 143 8.94 4.11 -12.74
N LEU A 144 9.97 3.25 -12.69
CA LEU A 144 11.36 3.66 -12.52
C LEU A 144 12.06 3.79 -13.87
N THR A 145 12.98 4.75 -13.98
CA THR A 145 13.93 4.86 -15.10
C THR A 145 15.26 4.19 -14.76
N GLU A 146 16.12 3.98 -15.76
CA GLU A 146 17.49 3.46 -15.58
C GLU A 146 17.57 2.15 -14.77
N ILE A 147 16.57 1.27 -14.96
CA ILE A 147 16.46 0.04 -14.19
C ILE A 147 17.55 -0.98 -14.55
N ALA A 148 18.03 -1.72 -13.54
CA ALA A 148 18.77 -2.95 -13.74
C ALA A 148 17.98 -4.12 -13.12
N THR A 149 17.88 -5.24 -13.83
CA THR A 149 17.13 -6.42 -13.40
C THR A 149 18.03 -7.63 -13.11
N SER A 150 17.52 -8.58 -12.35
CA SER A 150 18.11 -9.91 -12.13
C SER A 150 17.13 -10.97 -12.65
N GLY A 151 17.55 -11.73 -13.68
CA GLY A 151 16.60 -12.58 -14.41
C GLY A 151 15.58 -11.76 -15.19
N PRO A 152 14.37 -12.29 -15.48
CA PRO A 152 13.44 -11.66 -16.42
C PRO A 152 12.93 -10.29 -15.96
N CYS A 153 12.60 -10.12 -14.67
CA CYS A 153 11.91 -8.92 -14.21
C CYS A 153 12.24 -8.44 -12.79
N LYS A 154 13.11 -9.14 -12.02
CA LYS A 154 13.40 -8.72 -10.65
C LYS A 154 14.20 -7.40 -10.64
N VAL A 155 13.53 -6.26 -10.46
CA VAL A 155 14.15 -4.93 -10.48
C VAL A 155 15.10 -4.81 -9.28
N MET A 156 16.40 -4.68 -9.55
CA MET A 156 17.46 -4.59 -8.56
C MET A 156 17.88 -3.15 -8.29
N THR A 157 17.87 -2.29 -9.30
CA THR A 157 18.09 -0.84 -9.15
C THR A 157 17.19 -0.07 -10.12
N GLY A 158 17.09 1.24 -9.91
CA GLY A 158 16.47 2.21 -10.83
C GLY A 158 16.35 3.57 -10.17
N ILE A 159 15.80 4.55 -10.89
CA ILE A 159 15.59 5.91 -10.40
C ILE A 159 14.08 6.18 -10.38
N LEU A 160 13.55 6.55 -9.22
CA LEU A 160 12.19 7.06 -9.08
C LEU A 160 12.23 8.59 -8.98
N VAL A 161 11.61 9.30 -9.92
CA VAL A 161 11.19 10.69 -9.66
C VAL A 161 9.82 10.62 -9.02
N SER A 162 9.72 10.88 -7.71
CA SER A 162 8.50 10.58 -6.97
C SER A 162 7.30 11.35 -7.54
N PRO A 163 6.24 10.66 -7.98
CA PRO A 163 5.02 11.31 -8.47
C PRO A 163 4.36 12.22 -7.41
N TYR A 164 4.57 11.95 -6.12
CA TYR A 164 3.88 12.66 -5.03
C TYR A 164 4.59 13.91 -4.52
N THR A 165 5.92 14.00 -4.72
CA THR A 165 6.77 15.08 -4.17
C THR A 165 7.70 15.71 -5.21
N GLY A 166 7.90 15.08 -6.37
CA GLY A 166 8.91 15.47 -7.37
C GLY A 166 10.34 15.10 -6.97
N THR A 167 10.57 14.52 -5.80
CA THR A 167 11.89 14.15 -5.29
C THR A 167 12.45 12.92 -6.01
N THR A 168 13.70 13.00 -6.49
CA THR A 168 14.43 11.86 -7.05
C THR A 168 14.93 10.93 -5.94
N ILE A 169 14.75 9.63 -6.12
CA ILE A 169 15.19 8.56 -5.20
C ILE A 169 15.89 7.47 -6.00
N ASP A 170 17.15 7.20 -5.66
CA ASP A 170 17.91 6.06 -6.19
C ASP A 170 17.45 4.76 -5.51
N PHE A 171 16.66 3.97 -6.22
CA PHE A 171 16.21 2.66 -5.76
C PHE A 171 17.35 1.64 -5.90
N VAL A 172 17.61 0.95 -4.80
CA VAL A 172 18.49 -0.23 -4.73
C VAL A 172 17.75 -1.27 -3.89
N ARG A 173 17.59 -2.47 -4.44
CA ARG A 173 16.94 -3.59 -3.75
C ARG A 173 17.83 -4.08 -2.61
N GLY A 174 17.32 -4.00 -1.39
CA GLY A 174 18.04 -4.37 -0.17
C GLY A 174 17.73 -3.43 0.99
N GLN A 175 18.57 -3.48 2.02
CA GLN A 175 18.47 -2.58 3.16
C GLN A 175 18.84 -1.14 2.73
N GLY A 176 18.15 -0.14 3.30
CA GLY A 176 18.26 1.25 2.88
C GLY A 176 17.09 1.70 2.01
N THR A 177 17.27 1.79 0.69
CA THR A 177 16.33 2.53 -0.17
C THR A 177 15.07 1.75 -0.59
N SER A 178 14.99 0.45 -0.34
CA SER A 178 13.77 -0.33 -0.66
C SER A 178 12.54 0.06 0.17
N ALA A 179 12.70 0.64 1.35
CA ALA A 179 11.60 1.20 2.13
C ALA A 179 11.20 2.62 1.68
N LEU A 180 12.11 3.32 0.98
CA LEU A 180 11.90 4.65 0.43
C LEU A 180 11.08 4.63 -0.87
N VAL A 181 11.09 3.51 -1.60
CA VAL A 181 10.23 3.28 -2.77
C VAL A 181 9.17 2.22 -2.45
N GLN A 182 7.94 2.68 -2.31
CA GLN A 182 6.77 1.83 -2.03
C GLN A 182 5.87 1.78 -3.25
N ILE A 183 5.02 0.74 -3.33
CA ILE A 183 3.94 0.70 -4.30
C ILE A 183 2.67 1.06 -3.53
N ASP A 184 2.04 2.17 -3.90
CA ASP A 184 0.79 2.65 -3.31
C ASP A 184 -0.42 2.09 -4.06
N HIS A 185 -1.50 1.82 -3.31
CA HIS A 185 -2.84 1.60 -3.81
C HIS A 185 -3.57 2.95 -3.87
N LEU A 186 -3.75 3.53 -5.06
CA LEU A 186 -4.34 4.88 -5.22
C LEU A 186 -5.70 4.98 -4.54
N VAL A 187 -6.55 3.96 -4.71
CA VAL A 187 -7.66 3.65 -3.79
C VAL A 187 -7.14 2.65 -2.77
N ALA A 188 -6.84 3.12 -1.57
CA ALA A 188 -6.27 2.28 -0.51
C ALA A 188 -7.21 1.10 -0.18
N LEU A 189 -6.69 -0.12 -0.02
CA LEU A 189 -7.53 -1.32 0.14
C LEU A 189 -8.50 -1.23 1.34
N SER A 190 -8.12 -0.54 2.42
CA SER A 190 -9.02 -0.29 3.55
C SER A 190 -10.08 0.79 3.26
N ASN A 191 -9.81 1.76 2.39
CA ASN A 191 -10.84 2.65 1.85
C ASN A 191 -11.81 1.84 0.97
N ALA A 192 -11.29 1.06 0.02
CA ALA A 192 -12.09 0.21 -0.86
C ALA A 192 -13.00 -0.75 -0.08
N TRP A 193 -12.52 -1.36 1.00
CA TRP A 193 -13.34 -2.18 1.91
C TRP A 193 -14.54 -1.41 2.47
N GLN A 194 -14.31 -0.18 2.94
CA GLN A 194 -15.34 0.71 3.48
C GLN A 194 -16.21 1.36 2.39
N THR A 195 -15.82 1.28 1.11
CA THR A 195 -16.55 1.86 -0.02
C THR A 195 -17.00 0.85 -1.08
N GLY A 196 -17.11 -0.44 -0.73
CA GLY A 196 -17.80 -1.44 -1.57
C GLY A 196 -17.11 -2.80 -1.72
N ALA A 197 -15.81 -2.93 -1.45
CA ALA A 197 -15.08 -4.18 -1.67
C ALA A 197 -15.53 -5.35 -0.78
N GLN A 198 -16.31 -5.07 0.28
CA GLN A 198 -17.09 -6.07 1.04
C GLN A 198 -18.07 -6.89 0.17
N GLN A 199 -18.58 -6.29 -0.91
CA GLN A 199 -19.56 -6.91 -1.81
C GLN A 199 -18.90 -7.64 -3.00
N LEU A 200 -17.59 -7.46 -3.17
CA LEU A 200 -16.83 -8.14 -4.21
C LEU A 200 -16.56 -9.61 -3.83
N THR A 201 -16.42 -10.45 -4.84
CA THR A 201 -15.84 -11.79 -4.66
C THR A 201 -14.36 -11.69 -4.27
N GLN A 202 -13.80 -12.76 -3.69
CA GLN A 202 -12.37 -12.81 -3.37
C GLN A 202 -11.51 -12.51 -4.60
N ALA A 203 -11.80 -13.14 -5.74
CA ALA A 203 -11.06 -12.93 -6.99
C ALA A 203 -11.09 -11.46 -7.46
N GLN A 204 -12.22 -10.75 -7.29
CA GLN A 204 -12.32 -9.33 -7.61
C GLN A 204 -11.53 -8.43 -6.63
N ARG A 205 -11.46 -8.78 -5.34
CA ARG A 205 -10.59 -8.07 -4.38
C ARG A 205 -9.11 -8.29 -4.68
N GLU A 206 -8.72 -9.52 -5.00
CA GLU A 206 -7.35 -9.84 -5.43
C GLU A 206 -6.98 -9.11 -6.74
N ALA A 207 -7.90 -9.01 -7.70
CA ALA A 207 -7.71 -8.20 -8.91
C ALA A 207 -7.53 -6.71 -8.56
N LEU A 208 -8.40 -6.11 -7.74
CA LEU A 208 -8.28 -4.71 -7.28
C LEU A 208 -6.96 -4.42 -6.55
N ALA A 209 -6.40 -5.41 -5.86
CA ALA A 209 -5.12 -5.28 -5.16
C ALA A 209 -3.88 -5.39 -6.06
N ASN A 210 -4.03 -5.97 -7.26
CA ASN A 210 -2.93 -6.15 -8.22
C ASN A 210 -3.12 -5.34 -9.52
N ASP A 211 -4.23 -4.62 -9.67
CA ASP A 211 -4.55 -3.83 -10.87
C ASP A 211 -3.53 -2.69 -11.10
N PRO A 212 -2.78 -2.68 -12.22
CA PRO A 212 -1.83 -1.61 -12.53
C PRO A 212 -2.44 -0.20 -12.57
N LEU A 213 -3.76 -0.07 -12.79
CA LEU A 213 -4.47 1.21 -12.71
C LEU A 213 -4.58 1.73 -11.27
N ASN A 214 -4.71 0.83 -10.30
CA ASN A 214 -4.75 1.14 -8.88
C ASN A 214 -3.36 1.20 -8.23
N LEU A 215 -2.27 0.93 -8.97
CA LEU A 215 -0.91 0.86 -8.44
C LEU A 215 0.04 1.90 -9.02
N LEU A 216 0.94 2.42 -8.17
CA LEU A 216 1.97 3.40 -8.55
C LEU A 216 3.19 3.28 -7.63
N ALA A 217 4.40 3.36 -8.18
CA ALA A 217 5.62 3.51 -7.39
C ALA A 217 5.76 4.95 -6.86
N VAL A 218 5.95 5.11 -5.55
CA VAL A 218 5.90 6.39 -4.84
C VAL A 218 6.97 6.47 -3.76
N ASP A 219 7.27 7.68 -3.28
CA ASP A 219 8.07 7.81 -2.06
C ASP A 219 7.30 7.29 -0.82
N GLY A 220 7.98 6.49 -0.01
CA GLY A 220 7.39 5.79 1.13
C GLY A 220 6.89 6.73 2.23
N HIS A 221 7.50 7.91 2.38
CA HIS A 221 7.07 8.89 3.38
C HIS A 221 5.69 9.47 3.04
N SER A 222 5.43 9.79 1.78
CA SER A 222 4.12 10.23 1.31
C SER A 222 3.08 9.11 1.41
N ASN A 223 3.45 7.87 1.09
CA ASN A 223 2.54 6.72 1.22
C ASN A 223 2.11 6.48 2.68
N MET A 224 3.05 6.56 3.63
CA MET A 224 2.74 6.46 5.06
C MET A 224 1.87 7.62 5.57
N GLN A 225 2.04 8.83 5.05
CA GLN A 225 1.16 9.96 5.37
C GLN A 225 -0.25 9.81 4.80
N LYS A 226 -0.39 9.21 3.61
CA LYS A 226 -1.68 8.93 2.97
C LYS A 226 -2.49 7.89 3.75
N GLY A 227 -1.86 6.80 4.18
CA GLY A 227 -2.53 5.73 4.93
C GLY A 227 -3.74 5.15 4.17
N ASP A 228 -4.89 5.08 4.84
CA ASP A 228 -6.19 4.71 4.23
C ASP A 228 -7.07 5.92 3.85
N GLY A 229 -6.43 7.09 3.69
CA GLY A 229 -7.07 8.32 3.24
C GLY A 229 -7.60 8.27 1.79
N ASP A 230 -8.72 8.94 1.57
CA ASP A 230 -9.26 9.29 0.26
C ASP A 230 -8.85 10.72 -0.16
N ALA A 231 -9.26 11.14 -1.35
CA ALA A 231 -8.96 12.47 -1.91
C ALA A 231 -9.44 13.66 -1.07
N ALA A 232 -10.40 13.47 -0.15
CA ALA A 232 -10.81 14.53 0.77
C ALA A 232 -9.83 14.71 1.93
N THR A 233 -9.20 13.62 2.35
CA THR A 233 -8.29 13.58 3.51
C THR A 233 -6.82 13.75 3.14
N TRP A 234 -6.39 13.31 1.95
CA TRP A 234 -5.00 13.40 1.51
C TRP A 234 -4.88 13.57 -0.01
N LEU A 235 -3.95 14.43 -0.43
CA LEU A 235 -3.61 14.65 -1.83
C LEU A 235 -2.08 14.79 -2.00
N PRO A 236 -1.52 14.35 -3.14
CA PRO A 236 -0.11 14.56 -3.47
C PRO A 236 0.33 16.02 -3.30
N ALA A 237 1.50 16.26 -2.69
CA ALA A 237 2.05 17.60 -2.55
C ALA A 237 2.37 18.21 -3.92
N GLN A 238 2.89 17.39 -4.84
CA GLN A 238 3.11 17.73 -6.24
C GLN A 238 1.76 17.98 -6.94
N LYS A 239 1.43 19.25 -7.21
CA LYS A 239 0.12 19.61 -7.79
C LYS A 239 -0.10 19.06 -9.19
N SER A 240 0.95 18.91 -10.00
CA SER A 240 0.83 18.51 -11.41
C SER A 240 0.28 17.10 -11.64
N ILE A 241 0.36 16.20 -10.64
CA ILE A 241 -0.22 14.85 -10.76
C ILE A 241 -1.70 14.80 -10.33
N ARG A 242 -2.22 15.81 -9.62
CA ARG A 242 -3.53 15.67 -8.92
C ARG A 242 -4.68 15.28 -9.85
N CYS A 243 -4.72 15.82 -11.07
CA CYS A 243 -5.70 15.46 -12.10
C CYS A 243 -5.66 13.98 -12.49
N SER A 244 -4.48 13.43 -12.81
CA SER A 244 -4.35 12.02 -13.17
C SER A 244 -4.48 11.10 -11.96
N TYR A 245 -4.06 11.54 -10.78
CA TYR A 245 -4.26 10.83 -9.51
C TYR A 245 -5.75 10.58 -9.22
N VAL A 246 -6.58 11.64 -9.22
CA VAL A 246 -8.01 11.47 -8.96
C VAL A 246 -8.75 10.81 -10.13
N ALA A 247 -8.33 11.05 -11.38
CA ALA A 247 -8.89 10.35 -12.53
C ALA A 247 -8.65 8.83 -12.47
N ARG A 248 -7.50 8.37 -11.99
CA ARG A 248 -7.26 6.95 -11.71
C ARG A 248 -8.17 6.45 -10.59
N GLN A 249 -8.32 7.18 -9.49
CA GLN A 249 -9.22 6.79 -8.40
C GLN A 249 -10.67 6.64 -8.88
N VAL A 250 -11.18 7.59 -9.67
CA VAL A 250 -12.52 7.51 -10.27
C VAL A 250 -12.65 6.27 -11.17
N SER A 251 -11.68 6.03 -12.06
CA SER A 251 -11.70 4.85 -12.93
C SER A 251 -11.64 3.55 -12.13
N VAL A 252 -10.79 3.42 -11.11
CA VAL A 252 -10.77 2.23 -10.23
C VAL A 252 -12.12 2.05 -9.55
N LYS A 253 -12.70 3.11 -8.96
CA LYS A 253 -13.99 3.01 -8.29
C LYS A 253 -15.12 2.61 -9.25
N SER A 254 -15.10 3.12 -10.49
CA SER A 254 -16.03 2.74 -11.56
C SER A 254 -15.88 1.27 -11.97
N VAL A 255 -14.64 0.80 -12.20
CA VAL A 255 -14.34 -0.60 -12.61
C VAL A 255 -14.82 -1.62 -11.56
N TYR A 256 -14.59 -1.34 -10.28
CA TYR A 256 -14.89 -2.26 -9.19
C TYR A 256 -16.23 -1.98 -8.48
N GLY A 257 -17.10 -1.12 -9.06
CA GLY A 257 -18.42 -0.81 -8.49
C GLY A 257 -18.37 -0.18 -7.09
N LEU A 258 -17.26 0.49 -6.76
CA LEU A 258 -17.07 1.16 -5.46
C LEU A 258 -17.74 2.53 -5.47
N TRP A 259 -18.19 2.97 -4.31
CA TRP A 259 -18.75 4.31 -4.12
C TRP A 259 -17.70 5.33 -3.63
N VAL A 260 -18.08 6.59 -3.68
CA VAL A 260 -17.37 7.70 -3.02
C VAL A 260 -18.16 8.21 -1.83
N THR A 261 -17.48 8.83 -0.87
CA THR A 261 -18.17 9.69 0.11
C THR A 261 -18.48 11.05 -0.51
N GLN A 262 -19.42 11.82 0.06
CA GLN A 262 -19.70 13.17 -0.44
C GLN A 262 -18.43 14.05 -0.40
N ALA A 263 -17.70 14.03 0.73
CA ALA A 263 -16.47 14.80 0.86
C ALA A 263 -15.40 14.39 -0.17
N GLU A 264 -15.29 13.09 -0.48
CA GLU A 264 -14.41 12.55 -1.52
C GLU A 264 -14.85 12.99 -2.92
N HIS A 265 -16.15 12.90 -3.23
CA HIS A 265 -16.72 13.39 -4.49
C HIS A 265 -16.36 14.87 -4.72
N ASP A 266 -16.72 15.74 -3.77
CA ASP A 266 -16.51 17.18 -3.88
C ASP A 266 -15.01 17.53 -3.96
N ALA A 267 -14.13 16.72 -3.35
CA ALA A 267 -12.69 16.91 -3.44
C ALA A 267 -12.12 16.52 -4.80
N ILE A 268 -12.62 15.44 -5.41
CA ILE A 268 -12.27 15.02 -6.76
C ILE A 268 -12.80 16.03 -7.79
N GLU A 269 -14.06 16.43 -7.68
CA GLU A 269 -14.72 17.42 -8.55
C GLU A 269 -13.93 18.73 -8.62
N ARG A 270 -13.64 19.35 -7.47
CA ARG A 270 -12.82 20.59 -7.39
C ARG A 270 -11.42 20.47 -8.02
N ILE A 271 -10.86 19.27 -8.11
CA ILE A 271 -9.58 19.04 -8.80
C ILE A 271 -9.82 18.94 -10.31
N LEU A 272 -10.83 18.16 -10.73
CA LEU A 272 -11.17 17.96 -12.14
C LEU A 272 -11.69 19.24 -12.81
N ASP A 273 -12.30 20.17 -12.08
CA ASP A 273 -12.64 21.53 -12.55
C ASP A 273 -11.41 22.30 -13.05
N THR A 274 -10.22 22.03 -12.50
CA THR A 274 -8.97 22.65 -12.96
C THR A 274 -8.39 22.00 -14.21
N CYS A 275 -8.96 20.87 -14.64
CA CYS A 275 -8.51 20.06 -15.77
C CYS A 275 -9.69 19.29 -16.41
N PRO A 276 -10.74 19.98 -16.90
CA PRO A 276 -12.01 19.34 -17.31
C PRO A 276 -11.90 18.44 -18.53
N THR A 277 -10.79 18.49 -19.26
CA THR A 277 -10.47 17.59 -20.39
C THR A 277 -9.75 16.31 -19.96
N GLN A 278 -9.41 16.15 -18.67
CA GLN A 278 -8.76 14.96 -18.13
C GLN A 278 -9.62 13.72 -18.42
N LYS A 279 -9.04 12.79 -19.18
CA LYS A 279 -9.71 11.55 -19.54
C LYS A 279 -9.81 10.60 -18.34
N ALA A 280 -10.92 9.89 -18.26
CA ALA A 280 -10.99 8.68 -17.47
C ALA A 280 -10.04 7.65 -18.08
N TYR A 281 -9.42 6.82 -17.25
CA TYR A 281 -8.69 5.66 -17.73
C TYR A 281 -9.68 4.58 -18.16
N PRO A 282 -9.41 3.85 -19.27
CA PRO A 282 -10.28 2.77 -19.69
C PRO A 282 -10.32 1.70 -18.61
N ALA A 283 -11.50 1.09 -18.43
CA ALA A 283 -11.62 -0.11 -17.63
C ALA A 283 -10.76 -1.22 -18.24
N THR A 284 -9.99 -1.93 -17.42
CA THR A 284 -9.32 -3.20 -17.73
C THR A 284 -10.35 -4.35 -17.83
N ALA A 285 -11.53 -4.07 -18.38
CA ALA A 285 -12.72 -4.94 -18.37
C ALA A 285 -12.55 -6.25 -19.17
N ASP A 286 -11.51 -6.36 -19.99
CA ASP A 286 -11.14 -7.61 -20.67
C ASP A 286 -10.26 -8.55 -19.80
N LEU A 287 -9.86 -8.14 -18.59
CA LEU A 287 -9.09 -8.96 -17.64
C LEU A 287 -9.85 -9.38 -16.38
N LEU A 288 -11.03 -8.82 -16.11
CA LEU A 288 -11.90 -9.33 -15.04
C LEU A 288 -12.67 -10.56 -15.53
N PRO A 289 -12.58 -11.72 -14.85
CA PRO A 289 -13.38 -12.88 -15.21
C PRO A 289 -14.87 -12.53 -15.04
N LYS A 290 -15.62 -12.65 -16.14
CA LYS A 290 -17.08 -12.57 -16.13
C LYS A 290 -17.61 -13.79 -15.37
N VAL A 291 -18.17 -13.55 -14.19
CA VAL A 291 -18.87 -14.54 -13.35
C VAL A 291 -20.31 -14.69 -13.86
#